data_AF-A0A2E0U6A5-F1
#
_entry.id   AF-A0A2E0U6A5-F1
#
_cell.length_a   1.000
_cell.length_b   1.000
_cell.length_c   1.000
_cell.angle_alpha   90.00
_cell.angle_beta   90.00
_cell.angle_gamma   90.00
#
_symmetry.space_group_name_H-M   'P 1'
#
loop_
_entity.id
_entity.type
_entity.pdbx_description
1 polymer ?
#
loop_
_entity_poly.entity_id
_entity_poly.type
_entity_poly.pdbx_seq_one_letter_code
_entity_poly.pdbx_strand_id
1 'polypeptide(L)'
;MFFLKYLPMQAMIANYQDHFPEGSEPQIAGKLQLLREASVLLRQLEEYFRERDFSFTRFLICVILDQGSLGLTHTQIVERIDVSSPVVSRSLKALVDDGLVETITDPDNSRVRLQKLTTKGRECLNELLPGYYQILLG
;
A
#
# COMPACT_ATOMS: atom_id res chain seq x y z
N MET A 1 1.43 13.45 -1.55
CA MET A 1 2.12 12.54 -2.47
C MET A 1 2.91 13.37 -3.47
N PHE A 2 4.19 13.05 -3.65
CA PHE A 2 5.15 13.79 -4.47
C PHE A 2 4.97 13.42 -5.97
N PHE A 3 5.38 14.35 -6.82
CA PHE A 3 5.46 14.34 -8.29
C PHE A 3 4.37 15.09 -9.08
N LEU A 4 4.86 16.15 -9.71
CA LEU A 4 4.19 17.03 -10.66
C LEU A 4 3.50 16.22 -11.77
N LYS A 5 2.29 16.62 -12.15
CA LYS A 5 1.58 16.09 -13.34
C LYS A 5 2.45 16.15 -14.60
N TYR A 6 3.38 17.10 -14.64
CA TYR A 6 4.43 17.26 -15.64
C TYR A 6 5.79 17.30 -14.95
N LEU A 7 6.65 16.32 -15.21
CA LEU A 7 8.04 16.37 -14.76
C LEU A 7 8.86 17.07 -15.85
N PRO A 8 9.40 18.28 -15.64
CA PRO A 8 10.16 19.01 -16.65
C PRO A 8 11.58 18.43 -16.77
N MET A 9 11.67 17.14 -17.08
CA MET A 9 12.87 16.31 -16.99
C MET A 9 14.03 16.88 -17.81
N GLN A 10 13.77 17.31 -19.05
CA GLN A 10 14.79 17.91 -19.91
C GLN A 10 15.29 19.26 -19.35
N ALA A 11 14.38 20.11 -18.86
CA ALA A 11 14.76 21.42 -18.32
C ALA A 11 15.51 21.28 -16.98
N MET A 12 15.16 20.31 -16.13
CA MET A 12 15.90 20.06 -14.89
C MET A 12 17.30 19.51 -15.17
N ILE A 13 17.44 18.54 -16.07
CA ILE A 13 18.75 17.98 -16.41
C ILE A 13 19.65 19.06 -17.02
N ALA A 14 19.13 19.86 -17.95
CA ALA A 14 19.91 20.93 -18.59
C ALA A 14 20.32 22.05 -17.61
N ASN A 15 19.42 22.46 -16.70
CA ASN A 15 19.69 23.60 -15.81
C ASN A 15 20.58 23.25 -14.60
N TYR A 16 20.76 21.97 -14.28
CA TYR A 16 21.52 21.52 -13.11
C TYR A 16 22.68 20.58 -13.46
N GLN A 17 23.16 20.63 -14.71
CA GLN A 17 24.20 19.73 -15.22
C GLN A 17 25.48 19.67 -14.36
N ASP A 18 25.86 20.78 -13.71
CA ASP A 18 27.06 20.84 -12.88
C ASP A 18 26.94 20.10 -11.53
N HIS A 19 25.75 19.60 -11.19
CA HIS A 19 25.48 18.90 -9.91
C HIS A 19 25.59 17.38 -9.99
N PHE A 20 25.86 16.83 -11.18
CA PHE A 20 25.98 15.40 -11.38
C PHE A 20 27.13 15.06 -12.35
N PRO A 21 27.69 13.85 -12.28
CA PRO A 21 28.78 13.46 -13.17
C PRO A 21 28.35 13.50 -14.63
N GLU A 22 29.24 13.99 -15.50
CA GLU A 22 29.04 14.03 -16.95
C GLU A 22 28.67 12.63 -17.48
N GLY A 23 27.66 12.56 -18.36
CA GLY A 23 27.17 11.29 -18.92
C GLY A 23 26.14 10.56 -18.05
N SER A 24 25.78 11.09 -16.88
CA SER A 24 24.77 10.50 -15.99
C SER A 24 23.32 10.86 -16.38
N GLU A 25 23.11 11.74 -17.35
CA GLU A 25 21.80 12.27 -17.75
C GLU A 25 20.79 11.17 -18.09
N PRO A 26 21.14 10.12 -18.88
CA PRO A 26 20.18 9.07 -19.21
C PRO A 26 19.76 8.25 -17.98
N GLN A 27 20.67 8.05 -17.02
CA GLN A 27 20.36 7.32 -15.79
C GLN A 27 19.41 8.14 -14.91
N ILE A 28 19.69 9.45 -14.75
CA ILE A 28 18.83 10.37 -14.00
C ILE A 28 17.44 10.42 -14.65
N ALA A 29 17.37 10.59 -15.97
CA ALA A 29 16.13 10.59 -16.72
C ALA A 29 15.32 9.29 -16.50
N GLY A 30 15.96 8.13 -16.58
CA GLY A 30 15.31 6.84 -16.33
C GLY A 30 14.76 6.69 -14.91
N LYS A 31 15.50 7.14 -13.89
CA LYS A 31 15.01 7.12 -12.48
C LYS A 31 13.82 8.07 -12.29
N LEU A 32 13.89 9.25 -12.88
CA LEU A 32 12.82 10.23 -12.85
C LEU A 32 11.55 9.74 -13.57
N GLN A 33 11.71 9.02 -14.68
CA GLN A 33 10.59 8.37 -15.38
C GLN A 33 9.95 7.28 -14.53
N LEU A 34 10.77 6.40 -13.92
CA LEU A 34 10.28 5.35 -13.02
C LEU A 34 9.47 5.93 -11.85
N LEU A 35 9.96 7.01 -11.23
CA LEU A 35 9.26 7.69 -10.14
C LEU A 35 7.91 8.25 -10.59
N ARG A 36 7.83 8.81 -11.80
CA ARG A 36 6.58 9.28 -12.39
C ARG A 36 5.60 8.14 -12.62
N GLU A 37 6.04 7.06 -13.25
CA GLU A 37 5.20 5.89 -13.56
C GLU A 37 4.64 5.26 -12.28
N ALA A 38 5.49 5.01 -11.28
CA ALA A 38 5.06 4.52 -9.98
C ALA A 38 4.03 5.45 -9.31
N SER A 39 4.23 6.78 -9.43
CA SER A 39 3.30 7.77 -8.88
C SER A 39 1.96 7.85 -9.63
N VAL A 40 1.93 7.51 -10.92
CA VAL A 40 0.68 7.40 -11.68
C VAL A 40 -0.05 6.14 -11.24
N LEU A 41 0.64 5.01 -11.20
CA LEU A 41 0.07 3.72 -10.82
C LEU A 41 -0.51 3.75 -9.41
N LEU A 42 0.22 4.32 -8.44
CA LEU A 42 -0.26 4.40 -7.05
C LEU A 42 -1.54 5.25 -6.96
N ARG A 43 -1.67 6.33 -7.74
CA ARG A 43 -2.91 7.13 -7.77
C ARG A 43 -4.09 6.35 -8.36
N GLN A 44 -3.87 5.58 -9.43
CA GLN A 44 -4.92 4.73 -10.01
C GLN A 44 -5.40 3.69 -8.99
N LEU A 45 -4.48 3.08 -8.24
CA LEU A 45 -4.81 2.15 -7.15
C LEU A 45 -5.60 2.86 -6.04
N GLU A 46 -5.12 4.01 -5.57
CA GLU A 46 -5.82 4.79 -4.53
C GLU A 46 -7.23 5.21 -4.95
N GLU A 47 -7.41 5.64 -6.21
CA GLU A 47 -8.71 5.99 -6.79
C GLU A 47 -9.62 4.77 -6.86
N TYR A 48 -9.12 3.64 -7.37
CA TYR A 48 -9.86 2.38 -7.44
C TYR A 48 -10.43 1.92 -6.09
N PHE A 49 -9.62 1.95 -5.03
CA PHE A 49 -10.08 1.58 -3.70
C PHE A 49 -11.05 2.61 -3.12
N ARG A 50 -10.79 3.91 -3.35
CA ARG A 50 -11.65 4.99 -2.86
C ARG A 50 -13.06 4.92 -3.44
N GLU A 51 -13.20 4.62 -4.74
CA GLU A 51 -14.51 4.45 -5.41
C GLU A 51 -15.34 3.29 -4.83
N ARG A 52 -14.72 2.41 -4.06
CA ARG A 52 -15.33 1.24 -3.40
C ARG A 52 -15.39 1.40 -1.88
N ASP A 53 -15.35 2.64 -1.39
CA ASP A 53 -15.33 3.00 0.03
C ASP A 53 -14.22 2.28 0.83
N PHE A 54 -13.13 1.98 0.15
CA PHE A 54 -11.98 1.27 0.69
C PHE A 54 -10.71 2.13 0.61
N SER A 55 -9.64 1.66 1.23
CA SER A 55 -8.33 2.33 1.12
C SER A 55 -7.24 1.34 0.76
N PHE A 56 -6.22 1.81 0.06
CA PHE A 56 -5.10 0.95 -0.32
C PHE A 56 -4.39 0.34 0.90
N THR A 57 -4.21 1.10 1.98
CA THR A 57 -3.64 0.57 3.24
C THR A 57 -4.50 -0.54 3.85
N ARG A 58 -5.83 -0.38 3.90
CA ARG A 58 -6.74 -1.43 4.39
C ARG A 58 -6.65 -2.69 3.52
N PHE A 59 -6.51 -2.54 2.20
CA PHE A 59 -6.30 -3.65 1.28
C PHE A 59 -5.00 -4.39 1.56
N LEU A 60 -3.88 -3.66 1.71
CA LEU A 60 -2.59 -4.27 2.06
C LEU A 60 -2.66 -5.02 3.40
N ILE A 61 -3.34 -4.47 4.41
CA ILE A 61 -3.58 -5.15 5.68
C ILE A 61 -4.36 -6.46 5.46
N CYS A 62 -5.43 -6.45 4.67
CA CYS A 62 -6.19 -7.67 4.38
C CYS A 62 -5.33 -8.72 3.65
N VAL A 63 -4.50 -8.31 2.68
CA VAL A 63 -3.59 -9.22 1.95
C VAL A 63 -2.60 -9.91 2.89
N ILE A 64 -1.96 -9.17 3.80
CA ILE A 64 -1.00 -9.80 4.74
C ILE A 64 -1.69 -10.69 5.78
N LEU A 65 -2.93 -10.35 6.18
CA LEU A 65 -3.71 -11.14 7.12
C LEU A 65 -4.21 -12.43 6.47
N ASP A 66 -4.51 -12.40 5.18
CA ASP A 66 -4.99 -13.57 4.43
C ASP A 66 -3.93 -14.69 4.35
N GLN A 67 -2.65 -14.31 4.34
CA GLN A 67 -1.51 -15.24 4.32
C GLN A 67 -1.29 -15.98 5.66
N GLY A 68 -1.84 -15.47 6.77
CA GLY A 68 -1.62 -16.01 8.12
C GLY A 68 -2.79 -16.85 8.62
N SER A 69 -2.59 -18.15 8.87
CA SER A 69 -3.65 -19.03 9.39
C SER A 69 -4.06 -18.73 10.84
N LEU A 70 -3.12 -18.25 11.66
CA LEU A 70 -3.31 -17.95 13.08
C LEU A 70 -3.65 -16.47 13.37
N GLY A 71 -3.58 -15.59 12.36
CA GLY A 71 -3.63 -14.15 12.55
C GLY A 71 -2.26 -13.53 12.86
N LEU A 72 -2.19 -12.21 12.89
CA LEU A 72 -0.95 -11.45 13.15
C LEU A 72 -1.19 -10.44 14.26
N THR A 73 -0.18 -10.20 15.10
CA THR A 73 -0.20 -9.08 16.07
C THR A 73 -0.12 -7.73 15.36
N HIS A 74 -0.50 -6.66 16.06
CA HIS A 74 -0.33 -5.29 15.57
C HIS A 74 1.14 -4.99 15.17
N THR A 75 2.12 -5.39 15.98
CA THR A 75 3.55 -5.17 15.70
C THR A 75 3.97 -5.88 14.41
N GLN A 76 3.54 -7.13 14.24
CA GLN A 76 3.79 -7.90 13.02
C GLN A 76 3.17 -7.25 11.78
N ILE A 77 2.02 -6.59 11.90
CA ILE A 77 1.39 -5.85 10.80
C ILE A 77 2.21 -4.60 10.47
N VAL A 78 2.63 -3.82 11.48
CA VAL A 78 3.47 -2.63 11.29
C VAL A 78 4.80 -2.97 10.62
N GLU A 79 5.42 -4.10 10.97
CA GLU A 79 6.67 -4.56 10.35
C GLU A 79 6.52 -4.96 8.87
N ARG A 80 5.30 -5.26 8.41
CA ARG A 80 5.02 -5.72 7.05
C ARG A 80 4.53 -4.62 6.11
N ILE A 81 4.17 -3.46 6.64
CA ILE A 81 3.59 -2.37 5.86
C ILE A 81 4.39 -1.09 6.14
N ASP A 82 4.88 -0.46 5.08
CA ASP A 82 5.66 0.77 5.15
C ASP A 82 4.77 2.01 5.39
N VAL A 83 4.03 2.00 6.51
CA VAL A 83 3.24 3.14 7.00
C VAL A 83 3.41 3.26 8.52
N SER A 84 3.14 4.46 9.04
CA SER A 84 3.28 4.71 10.48
C SER A 84 2.33 3.83 11.30
N SER A 85 2.78 3.46 12.52
CA SER A 85 1.99 2.69 13.47
C SER A 85 0.58 3.25 13.74
N PRO A 86 0.38 4.59 13.89
CA PRO A 86 -0.97 5.16 14.02
C PRO A 86 -1.88 4.93 12.79
N VAL A 87 -1.31 4.93 11.58
CA VAL A 87 -2.07 4.65 10.35
C VAL A 87 -2.55 3.19 10.36
N VAL A 88 -1.67 2.24 10.72
CA VAL A 88 -2.06 0.83 10.89
C VAL A 88 -3.17 0.68 11.92
N SER A 89 -3.02 1.29 13.11
CA SER A 89 -4.04 1.23 14.17
C SER A 89 -5.40 1.74 13.69
N ARG A 90 -5.43 2.88 12.99
CA ARG A 90 -6.67 3.46 12.44
C ARG A 90 -7.30 2.57 11.38
N SER A 91 -6.49 2.03 10.46
CA SER A 91 -6.97 1.15 9.40
C SER A 91 -7.50 -0.17 9.95
N LEU A 92 -6.82 -0.76 10.94
CA LEU A 92 -7.30 -1.96 11.62
C LEU A 92 -8.61 -1.71 12.36
N LYS A 93 -8.71 -0.59 13.09
CA LYS A 93 -9.97 -0.22 13.75
C LYS A 93 -11.12 -0.13 12.75
N ALA A 94 -10.93 0.54 11.61
CA ALA A 94 -11.96 0.62 10.58
C ALA A 94 -12.32 -0.77 10.01
N LEU A 95 -11.33 -1.64 9.77
CA LEU A 95 -11.57 -3.01 9.31
C LEU A 95 -12.35 -3.85 10.32
N VAL A 96 -12.10 -3.66 11.62
CA VAL A 96 -12.83 -4.32 12.71
C VAL A 96 -14.25 -3.79 12.82
N ASP A 97 -14.41 -2.46 12.78
CA ASP A 97 -15.72 -1.80 12.84
C ASP A 97 -16.60 -2.24 11.64
N ASP A 98 -16.01 -2.49 10.47
CA ASP A 98 -16.70 -3.00 9.26
C ASP A 98 -16.92 -4.53 9.27
N GLY A 99 -16.41 -5.25 10.27
CA GLY A 99 -16.51 -6.70 10.42
C GLY A 99 -15.65 -7.51 9.44
N LEU A 100 -14.65 -6.89 8.83
CA LEU A 100 -13.73 -7.54 7.88
C LEU A 100 -12.53 -8.18 8.57
N VAL A 101 -12.15 -7.65 9.74
CA VAL A 101 -11.12 -8.20 10.62
C VAL A 101 -11.71 -8.43 11.99
N GLU A 102 -11.31 -9.51 12.65
CA GLU A 102 -11.62 -9.78 14.05
C GLU A 102 -10.36 -9.72 14.90
N THR A 103 -10.54 -9.36 16.18
CA THR A 103 -9.47 -9.45 17.18
C THR A 103 -9.70 -10.68 18.04
N ILE A 104 -8.80 -11.65 17.93
CA ILE A 104 -8.80 -12.85 18.75
C ILE A 104 -7.68 -12.78 19.79
N THR A 105 -7.77 -13.63 20.79
CA THR A 105 -6.68 -13.82 21.75
C THR A 105 -5.79 -14.94 21.25
N ASP A 106 -4.48 -14.80 21.42
CA ASP A 106 -3.54 -15.87 21.15
C ASP A 106 -3.87 -17.12 22.02
N PRO A 107 -3.90 -18.33 21.43
CA PRO A 107 -4.23 -19.55 22.17
C PRO A 107 -3.24 -19.91 23.29
N ASP A 108 -1.96 -19.54 23.13
CA ASP A 108 -0.88 -19.88 24.04
C ASP A 108 -0.64 -18.76 25.07
N ASN A 109 -1.04 -17.53 24.74
CA ASN A 109 -0.88 -16.37 25.63
C ASN A 109 -2.07 -15.42 25.59
N SER A 110 -2.93 -15.51 26.62
CA SER A 110 -4.16 -14.71 26.71
C SER A 110 -3.97 -13.18 26.74
N ARG A 111 -2.73 -12.71 26.93
CA ARG A 111 -2.37 -11.28 26.91
C ARG A 111 -2.09 -10.76 25.51
N VAL A 112 -1.86 -11.65 24.54
CA VAL A 112 -1.55 -11.29 23.16
C VAL A 112 -2.84 -11.21 22.35
N ARG A 113 -2.98 -10.13 21.60
CA ARG A 113 -4.09 -9.94 20.65
C ARG A 113 -3.58 -10.18 19.24
N LEU A 114 -4.32 -11.01 18.51
CA LEU A 114 -4.09 -11.32 17.11
C LEU A 114 -5.25 -10.78 16.28
N GLN A 115 -4.92 -10.37 15.07
CA GLN A 115 -5.83 -9.78 14.11
C GLN A 115 -5.98 -10.83 13.01
N LYS A 116 -7.22 -11.16 12.67
CA LYS A 116 -7.51 -12.20 11.68
C LYS A 116 -8.57 -11.73 10.71
N LEU A 117 -8.40 -12.09 9.43
CA LEU A 117 -9.41 -11.81 8.42
C LEU A 117 -10.64 -12.68 8.68
N THR A 118 -11.83 -12.08 8.71
CA THR A 118 -13.08 -12.82 8.81
C THR A 118 -13.45 -13.43 7.45
N THR A 119 -14.45 -14.31 7.41
CA THR A 119 -15.01 -14.80 6.13
C THR A 119 -15.48 -13.63 5.25
N LYS A 120 -16.21 -12.67 5.83
CA LYS A 120 -16.64 -11.45 5.15
C LYS A 120 -15.44 -10.62 4.63
N GLY A 121 -14.38 -10.54 5.43
CA GLY A 121 -13.13 -9.88 5.03
C GLY A 121 -12.47 -10.54 3.82
N ARG A 122 -12.48 -11.89 3.78
CA ARG A 122 -11.93 -12.66 2.66
C ARG A 122 -12.77 -12.53 1.39
N GLU A 123 -14.10 -12.55 1.52
CA GLU A 123 -15.01 -12.30 0.40
C GLU A 123 -14.79 -10.90 -0.17
N CYS A 124 -14.76 -9.87 0.69
CA CYS A 124 -14.46 -8.50 0.29
C CYS A 124 -13.09 -8.38 -0.40
N LEU A 125 -12.05 -9.05 0.13
CA LEU A 125 -10.73 -9.08 -0.51
C LEU A 125 -10.80 -9.71 -1.91
N ASN A 126 -11.49 -10.84 -2.06
CA ASN A 126 -11.65 -11.53 -3.34
C ASN A 126 -12.40 -10.70 -4.38
N GLU A 127 -13.37 -9.87 -3.96
CA GLU A 127 -14.08 -8.94 -4.84
C GLU A 127 -13.17 -7.81 -5.34
N LEU A 128 -12.20 -7.38 -4.53
CA LEU A 128 -11.27 -6.29 -4.87
C LEU A 128 -10.11 -6.73 -5.77
N LEU A 129 -9.69 -8.00 -5.69
CA LEU A 129 -8.51 -8.51 -6.41
C LEU A 129 -8.59 -8.38 -7.94
N PRO A 130 -9.71 -8.70 -8.63
CA PRO A 130 -9.78 -8.61 -10.09
C PRO A 130 -9.45 -7.21 -10.62
N GLY A 131 -10.05 -6.16 -10.07
CA GLY A 131 -9.80 -4.79 -10.52
C GLY A 131 -8.41 -4.28 -10.11
N TYR A 132 -7.90 -4.71 -8.95
CA TYR A 132 -6.51 -4.46 -8.56
C TYR A 132 -5.53 -5.02 -9.60
N TYR A 133 -5.71 -6.28 -10.03
CA TYR A 133 -4.85 -6.89 -11.04
C TYR A 133 -5.02 -6.27 -12.43
N GLN A 134 -6.24 -5.84 -12.81
CA GLN A 134 -6.45 -5.12 -14.06
C GLN A 134 -5.59 -3.85 -14.13
N ILE A 135 -5.53 -3.07 -13.05
CA ILE A 135 -4.70 -1.86 -12.99
C ILE A 135 -3.21 -2.19 -13.10
N LEU A 136 -2.76 -3.28 -12.48
CA LEU A 136 -1.36 -3.69 -12.54
C LEU A 136 -0.93 -4.23 -13.90
N LEU A 137 -1.85 -4.80 -14.69
CA LEU A 137 -1.57 -5.35 -16.00
C LEU A 137 -1.48 -4.28 -17.11
N GLY A 138 -2.01 -3.08 -16.87
CA GLY A 138 -2.01 -1.96 -17.82
C GLY A 138 -3.25 -1.93 -18.69
#